data_AF-A0A0D2Y880-F1
#
_entry.id   AF-A0A0D2Y880-F1
#
_cell.length_a   1.000
_cell.length_b   1.000
_cell.length_c   1.000
_cell.angle_alpha   90.00
_cell.angle_beta   90.00
_cell.angle_gamma   90.00
#
_symmetry.space_group_name_H-M   'P 1'
#
loop_
_entity.id
_entity.type
_entity.pdbx_description
1 polymer ?
#
loop_
_entity_poly.entity_id
_entity_poly.type
_entity_poly.pdbx_seq_one_letter_code
_entity_poly.pdbx_strand_id
1 'polypeptide(L)'
;MLPDATIDSAAEKLAAFRNNNALNDILDQYAVLIKDYKRLKSDYEEEREGRERYKQLARGQERNPFALVVVDGDGYIFDERFVKDGEEGGSRAAKQLNDTIKDSLRRKGLESCEVMVRVYANLTGLSKALCKNGLAGAEKRSFSSFTAGFNRSYGLADFIDAGELKENADFKVKAILRLYADNAQCKHIYFAACHDVGYVSDLIPFRGNRERFTLIRTPSVLFHKEFDRLGMNIEELPGVFRHVPLTYAYSTAQTKTALASSTNISKVVNSPYTNSTIKGNSNDGNSVCSFYMQGNCRYGSGCKFSHVDSKTSSQSSTPSPSTIGTGTKNLAGDWGRGSSITKSNIESLPRKDDIPYGCVAINAAEDRLDAYLPPPDRDAARRLKMLSQGKRFCNNAQLGQIAVTELAERAIVGSAREFAPQTILLSTALRQLNSL
;
A
#
# COMPACT_ATOMS: atom_id res chain seq x y z
N MET A 1 110.10 26.37 29.20
CA MET A 1 108.96 27.19 29.66
C MET A 1 107.98 27.28 28.52
N LEU A 2 106.69 27.08 28.78
CA LEU A 2 105.65 27.28 27.75
C LEU A 2 105.67 28.77 27.36
N PRO A 3 105.58 29.13 26.06
CA PRO A 3 105.52 30.52 25.64
C PRO A 3 104.34 31.25 26.33
N ASP A 4 104.56 32.47 26.81
CA ASP A 4 103.54 33.24 27.54
C ASP A 4 102.23 33.38 26.73
N ALA A 5 102.32 33.52 25.41
CA ALA A 5 101.18 33.56 24.50
C ALA A 5 100.28 32.31 24.52
N THR A 6 100.85 31.13 24.80
CA THR A 6 100.08 29.88 24.94
C THR A 6 99.38 29.78 26.28
N ILE A 7 99.95 30.38 27.33
CA ILE A 7 99.36 30.43 28.67
C ILE A 7 98.20 31.43 28.66
N ASP A 8 98.38 32.60 28.04
CA ASP A 8 97.32 33.61 27.89
C ASP A 8 96.17 33.08 27.03
N SER A 9 96.45 32.41 25.90
CA SER A 9 95.41 31.78 25.07
C SER A 9 94.65 30.66 25.79
N ALA A 10 95.34 29.89 26.64
CA ALA A 10 94.69 28.86 27.46
C ALA A 10 93.82 29.47 28.56
N ALA A 11 94.28 30.54 29.22
CA ALA A 11 93.53 31.27 30.24
C ALA A 11 92.29 31.96 29.65
N GLU A 12 92.40 32.51 28.44
CA GLU A 12 91.30 33.15 27.71
C GLU A 12 90.26 32.13 27.24
N LYS A 13 90.70 30.94 26.80
CA LYS A 13 89.80 29.80 26.54
C LYS A 13 89.12 29.30 27.81
N LEU A 14 89.81 29.31 28.96
CA LEU A 14 89.26 28.92 30.26
C LEU A 14 88.26 29.96 30.79
N ALA A 15 88.49 31.24 30.53
CA ALA A 15 87.57 32.33 30.83
C ALA A 15 86.31 32.27 29.93
N ALA A 16 86.47 31.94 28.65
CA ALA A 16 85.35 31.70 27.73
C ALA A 16 84.52 30.46 28.13
N PHE A 17 85.17 29.39 28.60
CA PHE A 17 84.47 28.23 29.18
C PHE A 17 83.77 28.55 30.50
N ARG A 18 84.33 29.43 31.34
CA ARG A 18 83.69 29.93 32.56
C ARG A 18 82.51 30.88 32.29
N ASN A 19 82.52 31.59 31.16
CA ASN A 19 81.41 32.43 30.69
C ASN A 19 80.37 31.66 29.85
N ASN A 20 80.57 30.36 29.58
CA ASN A 20 79.68 29.62 28.70
C ASN A 20 78.38 29.26 29.43
N ASN A 21 77.38 30.11 29.22
CA ASN A 21 75.96 29.84 29.46
C ASN A 21 75.43 28.59 28.76
N ALA A 22 76.24 27.88 27.96
CA ALA A 22 75.86 26.63 27.30
C ALA A 22 75.23 25.60 28.26
N LEU A 23 75.71 25.49 29.50
CA LEU A 23 75.08 24.60 30.48
C LEU A 23 73.70 25.12 30.92
N ASN A 24 73.55 26.43 31.14
CA ASN A 24 72.27 27.05 31.47
C ASN A 24 71.29 26.96 30.29
N ASP A 25 71.74 27.18 29.07
CA ASP A 25 70.94 27.06 27.84
C ASP A 25 70.46 25.62 27.64
N ILE A 26 71.32 24.63 27.90
CA ILE A 26 70.95 23.20 27.87
C ILE A 26 69.92 22.89 28.97
N LEU A 27 70.13 23.39 30.20
CA LEU A 27 69.18 23.20 31.30
C LEU A 27 67.82 23.84 31.00
N ASP A 28 67.80 25.02 30.39
CA ASP A 28 66.58 25.71 29.96
C ASP A 28 65.87 24.94 28.83
N GLN A 29 66.62 24.39 27.86
CA GLN A 29 66.06 23.51 26.83
C GLN A 29 65.43 22.25 27.43
N TYR A 30 66.09 21.61 28.40
CA TYR A 30 65.52 20.46 29.11
C TYR A 30 64.28 20.84 29.91
N ALA A 31 64.26 22.01 30.55
CA ALA A 31 63.11 22.49 31.30
C ALA A 31 61.89 22.72 30.39
N VAL A 32 62.10 23.32 29.20
CA VAL A 32 61.07 23.47 28.16
C VAL A 32 60.60 22.11 27.67
N LEU A 33 61.51 21.20 27.33
CA LEU A 33 61.17 19.87 26.84
C LEU A 33 60.36 19.06 27.87
N ILE A 34 60.69 19.15 29.16
CA ILE A 34 59.93 18.51 30.24
C ILE A 34 58.53 19.11 30.34
N LYS A 35 58.40 20.43 30.20
CA LYS A 35 57.09 21.11 30.23
C LYS A 35 56.23 20.69 29.03
N ASP A 36 56.81 20.65 27.84
CA ASP A 36 56.12 20.25 26.62
C ASP A 36 55.73 18.77 26.65
N TYR A 37 56.61 17.90 27.18
CA TYR A 37 56.29 16.49 27.39
C TYR A 37 55.13 16.31 28.39
N LYS A 38 55.14 17.06 29.51
CA LYS A 38 54.04 17.01 30.48
C LYS A 38 52.71 17.48 29.87
N ARG A 39 52.75 18.54 29.05
CA ARG A 39 51.57 19.01 28.32
C ARG A 39 51.06 17.98 27.32
N LEU A 40 51.96 17.45 26.47
CA LEU A 40 51.61 16.44 25.48
C LEU A 40 51.07 15.16 26.13
N LYS A 41 51.63 14.75 27.28
CA LYS A 41 51.14 13.61 28.06
C LYS A 41 49.73 13.87 28.60
N SER A 42 49.46 15.07 29.10
CA SER A 42 48.12 15.48 29.56
C SER A 42 47.11 15.47 28.42
N ASP A 43 47.46 16.05 27.28
CA ASP A 43 46.60 16.10 26.09
C ASP A 43 46.29 14.67 25.58
N TYR A 44 47.28 13.79 25.59
CA TYR A 44 47.11 12.37 25.22
C TYR A 44 46.22 11.60 26.20
N GLU A 45 46.40 11.82 27.51
CA GLU A 45 45.56 11.20 28.54
C GLU A 45 44.10 11.67 28.42
N GLU A 46 43.87 12.95 28.16
CA GLU A 46 42.54 13.52 27.92
C GLU A 46 41.89 12.95 26.65
N GLU A 47 42.63 12.87 25.54
CA GLU A 47 42.11 12.30 24.30
C GLU A 47 41.81 10.79 24.44
N ARG A 48 42.66 10.06 25.16
CA ARG A 48 42.44 8.65 25.47
C ARG A 48 41.20 8.47 26.35
N GLU A 49 41.06 9.23 27.43
CA GLU A 49 39.88 9.20 28.28
C GLU A 49 38.62 9.60 27.52
N GLY A 50 38.69 10.61 26.66
CA GLY A 50 37.60 11.04 25.79
C GLY A 50 37.15 9.92 24.87
N ARG A 51 38.09 9.21 24.22
CA ARG A 51 37.80 8.05 23.38
C ARG A 51 37.23 6.88 24.18
N GLU A 52 37.74 6.60 25.38
CA GLU A 52 37.22 5.53 26.25
C GLU A 52 35.80 5.86 26.75
N ARG A 53 35.54 7.09 27.21
CA ARG A 53 34.20 7.56 27.58
C ARG A 53 33.23 7.51 26.41
N TYR A 54 33.66 7.92 25.20
CA TYR A 54 32.83 7.85 24.00
C TYR A 54 32.50 6.40 23.63
N LYS A 55 33.46 5.47 23.74
CA LYS A 55 33.23 4.02 23.57
C LYS A 55 32.27 3.45 24.61
N GLN A 56 32.36 3.89 25.87
CA GLN A 56 31.44 3.45 26.92
C GLN A 56 30.02 3.99 26.73
N LEU A 57 29.88 5.27 26.37
CA LEU A 57 28.60 5.89 26.03
C LEU A 57 27.95 5.23 24.80
N ALA A 58 28.75 4.90 23.77
CA ALA A 58 28.29 4.19 22.58
C ALA A 58 27.81 2.75 22.90
N ARG A 59 28.52 2.02 23.78
CA ARG A 59 28.06 0.71 24.27
C ARG A 59 26.76 0.79 25.06
N GLY A 60 26.49 1.92 25.71
CA GLY A 60 25.21 2.17 26.40
C GLY A 60 24.00 2.31 25.46
N GLN A 61 24.22 2.71 24.20
CA GLN A 61 23.17 2.86 23.18
C GLN A 61 22.80 1.56 22.44
N GLU A 62 23.64 0.52 22.51
CA GLU A 62 23.38 -0.79 21.88
C GLU A 62 22.55 -1.74 22.77
N ARG A 63 21.69 -1.22 23.64
CA ARG A 63 20.77 -2.08 24.39
C ARG A 63 19.72 -2.62 23.42
N ASN A 64 19.68 -3.95 23.29
CA ASN A 64 18.69 -4.76 22.56
C ASN A 64 18.58 -4.42 21.06
N PRO A 65 19.61 -4.70 20.24
CA PRO A 65 19.47 -4.62 18.79
C PRO A 65 18.42 -5.62 18.32
N PHE A 66 17.65 -5.25 17.28
CA PHE A 66 16.64 -6.14 16.73
C PHE A 66 16.56 -6.05 15.21
N ALA A 67 16.05 -7.12 14.61
CA ALA A 67 15.62 -7.17 13.23
C ALA A 67 14.09 -7.15 13.18
N LEU A 68 13.56 -6.30 12.31
CA LEU A 68 12.13 -6.19 12.09
C LEU A 68 11.72 -7.05 10.89
N VAL A 69 10.63 -7.77 11.02
CA VAL A 69 9.95 -8.48 9.93
C VAL A 69 8.57 -7.86 9.79
N VAL A 70 8.34 -7.12 8.72
CA VAL A 70 7.02 -6.54 8.41
C VAL A 70 6.40 -7.32 7.27
N VAL A 71 5.20 -7.83 7.50
CA VAL A 71 4.47 -8.65 6.53
C VAL A 71 3.12 -8.04 6.25
N ASP A 72 2.82 -7.86 4.96
CA ASP A 72 1.46 -7.62 4.50
C ASP A 72 0.77 -8.97 4.31
N GLY A 73 -0.04 -9.33 5.31
CA GLY A 73 -0.73 -10.60 5.39
C GLY A 73 -1.94 -10.72 4.47
N ASP A 74 -2.35 -9.66 3.76
CA ASP A 74 -3.36 -9.78 2.70
C ASP A 74 -2.77 -10.46 1.45
N GLY A 75 -1.47 -10.25 1.18
CA GLY A 75 -0.74 -10.88 0.08
C GLY A 75 0.12 -12.09 0.48
N TYR A 76 0.78 -12.04 1.64
CA TYR A 76 1.71 -13.08 2.10
C TYR A 76 1.01 -14.08 3.02
N ILE A 77 0.26 -14.99 2.40
CA ILE A 77 -0.51 -16.01 3.12
C ILE A 77 0.40 -17.15 3.59
N PHE A 78 0.27 -17.52 4.87
CA PHE A 78 0.98 -18.66 5.46
C PHE A 78 0.56 -19.99 4.84
N ASP A 79 1.49 -20.96 4.86
CA ASP A 79 1.27 -22.30 4.31
C ASP A 79 0.00 -22.97 4.88
N GLU A 80 -0.71 -23.74 4.03
CA GLU A 80 -1.98 -24.36 4.41
C GLU A 80 -1.87 -25.30 5.61
N ARG A 81 -0.71 -25.94 5.80
CA ARG A 81 -0.44 -26.82 6.94
C ARG A 81 -0.46 -26.10 8.29
N PHE A 82 -0.34 -24.77 8.27
CA PHE A 82 -0.51 -23.95 9.46
C PHE A 82 -1.92 -23.39 9.53
N VAL A 83 -2.44 -22.87 8.42
CA VAL A 83 -3.76 -22.24 8.40
C VAL A 83 -4.86 -23.23 8.84
N LYS A 84 -4.81 -24.48 8.38
CA LYS A 84 -5.82 -25.51 8.71
C LYS A 84 -5.80 -25.94 10.19
N ASP A 85 -4.67 -25.80 10.86
CA ASP A 85 -4.48 -26.27 12.24
C ASP A 85 -4.82 -25.18 13.28
N GLY A 86 -5.42 -24.06 12.84
CA GLY A 86 -5.92 -23.01 13.72
C GLY A 86 -4.85 -22.50 14.68
N GLU A 87 -5.15 -22.57 15.98
CA GLU A 87 -4.27 -22.12 17.08
C GLU A 87 -2.86 -22.72 17.03
N GLU A 88 -2.75 -24.05 17.02
CA GLU A 88 -1.46 -24.74 17.01
C GLU A 88 -0.70 -24.48 15.70
N GLY A 89 -1.44 -24.28 14.61
CA GLY A 89 -0.91 -23.84 13.34
C GLY A 89 -0.29 -22.46 13.41
N GLY A 90 -0.98 -21.49 14.01
CA GLY A 90 -0.47 -20.13 14.22
C GLY A 90 0.83 -20.11 15.03
N SER A 91 0.87 -20.89 16.12
CA SER A 91 2.08 -20.98 16.95
C SER A 91 3.28 -21.58 16.19
N ARG A 92 3.06 -22.64 15.41
CA ARG A 92 4.11 -23.23 14.57
C ARG A 92 4.54 -22.32 13.41
N ALA A 93 3.61 -21.60 12.78
CA ALA A 93 3.92 -20.65 11.72
C ALA A 93 4.84 -19.52 12.23
N ALA A 94 4.51 -18.93 13.38
CA ALA A 94 5.34 -17.90 14.00
C ALA A 94 6.73 -18.42 14.36
N LYS A 95 6.82 -19.63 14.94
CA LYS A 95 8.10 -20.28 15.25
C LYS A 95 8.93 -20.51 13.98
N GLN A 96 8.34 -21.08 12.92
CA GLN A 96 9.08 -21.34 11.68
C GLN A 96 9.52 -20.06 10.99
N LEU A 97 8.70 -19.01 10.98
CA LEU A 97 9.10 -17.70 10.46
C LEU A 97 10.29 -17.15 11.26
N ASN A 98 10.22 -17.16 12.58
CA ASN A 98 11.30 -16.71 13.45
C ASN A 98 12.60 -17.50 13.23
N ASP A 99 12.53 -18.83 13.17
CA ASP A 99 13.70 -19.69 12.98
C ASP A 99 14.36 -19.45 11.62
N THR A 100 13.57 -19.36 10.54
CA THR A 100 14.06 -19.02 9.19
C THR A 100 14.76 -17.65 9.17
N ILE A 101 14.19 -16.66 9.87
CA ILE A 101 14.77 -15.31 9.94
C ILE A 101 16.06 -15.31 10.76
N LYS A 102 16.12 -16.04 11.88
CA LYS A 102 17.35 -16.19 12.68
C LYS A 102 18.47 -16.84 11.87
N ASP A 103 18.16 -17.85 11.06
CA ASP A 103 19.13 -18.47 10.16
C ASP A 103 19.67 -17.49 9.11
N SER A 104 18.79 -16.63 8.58
CA SER A 104 19.17 -15.54 7.68
C SER A 104 20.05 -14.48 8.36
N LEU A 105 19.74 -14.11 9.61
CA LEU A 105 20.53 -13.16 10.39
C LEU A 105 21.93 -13.70 10.73
N ARG A 106 22.04 -14.99 11.07
CA ARG A 106 23.33 -15.65 11.31
C ARG A 106 24.24 -15.57 10.08
N ARG A 107 23.70 -15.76 8.88
CA ARG A 107 24.46 -15.58 7.61
C ARG A 107 24.94 -14.14 7.40
N LYS A 108 24.30 -13.16 8.04
CA LYS A 108 24.62 -11.72 7.96
C LYS A 108 25.46 -11.22 9.14
N GLY A 109 25.85 -12.10 10.08
CA GLY A 109 26.57 -11.71 11.31
C GLY A 109 25.72 -10.89 12.29
N LEU A 110 24.39 -11.05 12.25
CA LEU A 110 23.42 -10.34 13.09
C LEU A 110 22.71 -11.29 14.08
N GLU A 111 23.35 -12.39 14.49
CA GLU A 111 22.74 -13.37 15.41
C GLU A 111 22.41 -12.82 16.81
N SER A 112 23.02 -11.70 17.21
CA SER A 112 22.74 -11.04 18.49
C SER A 112 21.43 -10.24 18.49
N CYS A 113 20.80 -10.05 17.32
CA CYS A 113 19.56 -9.30 17.19
C CYS A 113 18.35 -10.13 17.65
N GLU A 114 17.46 -9.53 18.44
CA GLU A 114 16.11 -10.06 18.63
C GLU A 114 15.29 -9.95 17.35
N VAL A 115 14.30 -10.83 17.15
CA VAL A 115 13.46 -10.83 15.95
C VAL A 115 12.06 -10.35 16.32
N MET A 116 11.68 -9.19 15.80
CA MET A 116 10.33 -8.63 15.95
C MET A 116 9.53 -8.88 14.68
N VAL A 117 8.44 -9.62 14.77
CA VAL A 117 7.57 -9.95 13.63
C VAL A 117 6.24 -9.22 13.78
N ARG A 118 5.84 -8.51 12.72
CA ARG A 118 4.56 -7.80 12.64
C ARG A 118 3.87 -8.09 11.31
N VAL A 119 2.77 -8.83 11.40
CA VAL A 119 1.90 -9.15 10.27
C VAL A 119 0.66 -8.28 10.33
N TYR A 120 0.34 -7.56 9.26
CA TYR A 120 -0.86 -6.73 9.16
C TYR A 120 -1.78 -7.29 8.08
N ALA A 121 -3.05 -7.53 8.42
CA ALA A 121 -4.02 -8.03 7.45
C ALA A 121 -5.44 -7.57 7.79
N ASN A 122 -6.32 -7.52 6.79
CA ASN A 122 -7.76 -7.44 7.02
C ASN A 122 -8.27 -8.83 7.42
N LEU A 123 -8.38 -9.09 8.73
CA LEU A 123 -8.70 -10.43 9.23
C LEU A 123 -10.04 -10.96 8.71
N THR A 124 -11.02 -10.06 8.54
CA THR A 124 -12.34 -10.40 7.99
C THR A 124 -12.26 -10.81 6.53
N GLY A 125 -11.58 -10.00 5.71
CA GLY A 125 -11.46 -10.26 4.28
C GLY A 125 -10.58 -11.49 4.02
N LEU A 126 -9.51 -11.66 4.79
CA LEU A 126 -8.66 -12.85 4.76
C LEU A 126 -9.43 -14.11 5.16
N SER A 127 -10.21 -14.09 6.25
CA SER A 127 -11.05 -15.23 6.66
C SER A 127 -12.01 -15.66 5.54
N LYS A 128 -12.65 -14.70 4.86
CA LYS A 128 -13.53 -14.97 3.71
C LYS A 128 -12.78 -15.58 2.53
N ALA A 129 -11.58 -15.09 2.22
CA ALA A 129 -10.75 -15.63 1.14
C ALA A 129 -10.32 -17.06 1.46
N LEU A 130 -9.84 -17.32 2.68
CA LEU A 130 -9.45 -18.65 3.14
C LEU A 130 -10.62 -19.64 3.14
N CYS A 131 -11.81 -19.22 3.54
CA CYS A 131 -13.02 -20.04 3.48
C CYS A 131 -13.35 -20.49 2.05
N LYS A 132 -13.30 -19.59 1.06
CA LYS A 132 -13.54 -19.93 -0.35
C LYS A 132 -12.53 -20.94 -0.91
N ASN A 133 -11.35 -21.03 -0.31
CA ASN A 133 -10.31 -21.98 -0.67
C ASN A 133 -10.31 -23.23 0.23
N GLY A 134 -11.30 -23.40 1.11
CA GLY A 134 -11.41 -24.57 2.00
C GLY A 134 -10.36 -24.63 3.10
N LEU A 135 -9.77 -23.48 3.47
CA LEU A 135 -8.69 -23.39 4.46
C LEU A 135 -9.17 -22.91 5.83
N ALA A 136 -10.31 -22.24 5.90
CA ALA A 136 -10.89 -21.72 7.14
C ALA A 136 -12.42 -21.89 7.14
N GLY A 137 -13.04 -21.78 8.31
CA GLY A 137 -14.50 -21.85 8.47
C GLY A 137 -15.25 -20.67 7.81
N ALA A 138 -16.57 -20.79 7.70
CA ALA A 138 -17.44 -19.78 7.06
C ALA A 138 -17.65 -18.50 7.88
N GLU A 139 -17.28 -18.52 9.16
CA GLU A 139 -17.46 -17.39 10.05
C GLU A 139 -16.55 -16.20 9.69
N LYS A 140 -17.02 -14.98 9.98
CA LYS A 140 -16.35 -13.72 9.62
C LYS A 140 -14.91 -13.64 10.15
N ARG A 141 -14.64 -14.24 11.32
CA ARG A 141 -13.32 -14.29 11.97
C ARG A 141 -12.86 -15.72 12.18
N SER A 142 -13.16 -16.63 11.26
CA SER A 142 -12.73 -18.03 11.35
C SER A 142 -11.20 -18.20 11.39
N PHE A 143 -10.44 -17.21 10.90
CA PHE A 143 -8.98 -17.20 11.00
C PHE A 143 -8.44 -16.69 12.36
N SER A 144 -9.31 -16.27 13.29
CA SER A 144 -8.89 -15.68 14.57
C SER A 144 -8.14 -16.67 15.48
N SER A 145 -8.48 -17.95 15.46
CA SER A 145 -7.75 -18.99 16.23
C SER A 145 -6.28 -19.06 15.81
N PHE A 146 -6.01 -19.04 14.50
CA PHE A 146 -4.65 -18.93 13.97
C PHE A 146 -3.95 -17.68 14.48
N THR A 147 -4.60 -16.51 14.41
CA THR A 147 -3.98 -15.26 14.88
C THR A 147 -3.68 -15.28 16.38
N ALA A 148 -4.56 -15.87 17.19
CA ALA A 148 -4.33 -16.03 18.62
C ALA A 148 -3.13 -16.94 18.89
N GLY A 149 -3.03 -18.06 18.17
CA GLY A 149 -1.89 -18.97 18.18
C GLY A 149 -0.58 -18.31 17.79
N PHE A 150 -0.61 -17.49 16.74
CA PHE A 150 0.55 -16.72 16.28
C PHE A 150 1.02 -15.74 17.36
N ASN A 151 0.10 -14.96 17.93
CA ASN A 151 0.41 -13.91 18.90
C ASN A 151 0.95 -14.44 20.23
N ARG A 152 0.50 -15.61 20.68
CA ARG A 152 1.01 -16.21 21.92
C ARG A 152 2.35 -16.93 21.77
N SER A 153 2.83 -17.12 20.54
CA SER A 153 3.94 -18.02 20.25
C SER A 153 5.25 -17.57 20.88
N TYR A 154 5.55 -16.27 20.80
CA TYR A 154 6.65 -15.62 21.47
C TYR A 154 6.38 -14.11 21.57
N GLY A 155 6.98 -13.44 22.56
CA GLY A 155 6.57 -12.08 22.97
C GLY A 155 6.78 -10.93 21.97
N LEU A 156 7.39 -11.18 20.80
CA LEU A 156 7.56 -10.17 19.74
C LEU A 156 6.97 -10.63 18.39
N ALA A 157 6.06 -11.60 18.40
CA ALA A 157 5.25 -11.97 17.23
C ALA A 157 3.86 -11.39 17.36
N ASP A 158 3.53 -10.48 16.45
CA ASP A 158 2.22 -9.86 16.37
C ASP A 158 1.59 -10.12 15.00
N PHE A 159 0.36 -10.62 15.02
CA PHE A 159 -0.57 -10.66 13.91
C PHE A 159 -1.72 -9.70 14.24
N ILE A 160 -1.77 -8.59 13.50
CA ILE A 160 -2.62 -7.45 13.77
C ILE A 160 -3.76 -7.40 12.74
N ASP A 161 -4.99 -7.37 13.23
CA ASP A 161 -6.15 -7.02 12.41
C ASP A 161 -6.09 -5.51 12.07
N ALA A 162 -5.86 -5.20 10.80
CA ALA A 162 -5.85 -3.84 10.29
C ALA A 162 -7.27 -3.26 10.10
N GLY A 163 -8.30 -4.08 10.25
CA GLY A 163 -9.69 -3.71 10.03
C GLY A 163 -10.17 -4.02 8.60
N GLU A 164 -11.44 -3.75 8.35
CA GLU A 164 -12.15 -4.26 7.16
C GLU A 164 -12.00 -3.39 5.91
N LEU A 165 -11.55 -2.15 6.08
CA LEU A 165 -11.40 -1.21 4.97
C LEU A 165 -10.20 -1.59 4.12
N LYS A 166 -10.35 -1.37 2.82
CA LYS A 166 -9.27 -1.54 1.86
C LYS A 166 -8.10 -0.61 2.23
N GLU A 167 -6.88 -1.05 1.99
CA GLU A 167 -5.64 -0.28 2.19
C GLU A 167 -5.27 0.01 3.67
N ASN A 168 -6.05 -0.47 4.65
CA ASN A 168 -5.69 -0.31 6.06
C ASN A 168 -4.42 -1.08 6.44
N ALA A 169 -4.23 -2.28 5.87
CA ALA A 169 -3.00 -3.05 6.06
C ALA A 169 -1.82 -2.26 5.50
N ASP A 170 -1.92 -1.80 4.25
CA ASP A 170 -0.90 -1.03 3.56
C ASP A 170 -0.52 0.25 4.30
N PHE A 171 -1.52 0.98 4.81
CA PHE A 171 -1.33 2.17 5.62
C PHE A 171 -0.47 1.87 6.86
N LYS A 172 -0.76 0.78 7.57
CA LYS A 172 0.01 0.36 8.76
C LYS A 172 1.41 -0.12 8.39
N VAL A 173 1.55 -0.94 7.36
CA VAL A 173 2.84 -1.45 6.87
C VAL A 173 3.77 -0.29 6.50
N LYS A 174 3.28 0.70 5.74
CA LYS A 174 4.04 1.91 5.37
C LYS A 174 4.47 2.72 6.59
N ALA A 175 3.56 2.94 7.55
CA ALA A 175 3.88 3.69 8.76
C ALA A 175 4.97 3.01 9.59
N ILE A 176 4.88 1.68 9.76
CA ILE A 176 5.84 0.89 10.52
C ILE A 176 7.20 0.82 9.82
N LEU A 177 7.22 0.64 8.50
CA LEU A 177 8.44 0.68 7.71
C LEU A 177 9.19 1.99 7.96
N ARG A 178 8.51 3.14 7.80
CA ARG A 178 9.11 4.47 7.99
C ARG A 178 9.62 4.67 9.42
N LEU A 179 8.86 4.24 10.43
CA LEU A 179 9.26 4.39 11.83
C LEU A 179 10.56 3.65 12.17
N TYR A 180 10.73 2.43 11.66
CA TYR A 180 11.89 1.60 12.00
C TYR A 180 13.05 1.71 11.01
N ALA A 181 12.81 2.23 9.81
CA ALA A 181 13.85 2.49 8.83
C ALA A 181 14.87 3.55 9.27
N ASP A 182 14.52 4.41 10.24
CA ASP A 182 15.46 5.39 10.82
C ASP A 182 15.88 5.04 12.27
N ASN A 183 15.39 3.92 12.81
CA ASN A 183 15.69 3.52 14.19
C ASN A 183 17.11 2.90 14.28
N ALA A 184 17.97 3.43 15.15
CA ALA A 184 19.36 2.97 15.33
C ALA A 184 19.50 1.56 15.94
N GLN A 185 18.50 1.11 16.70
CA GLN A 185 18.44 -0.25 17.27
C GLN A 185 17.95 -1.28 16.25
N CYS A 186 17.21 -0.85 15.22
CA CYS A 186 16.75 -1.73 14.14
C CYS A 186 17.90 -1.96 13.14
N LYS A 187 18.59 -3.08 13.29
CA LYS A 187 19.78 -3.39 12.48
C LYS A 187 19.45 -3.97 11.11
N HIS A 188 18.26 -4.57 10.96
CA HIS A 188 17.83 -5.15 9.69
C HIS A 188 16.30 -5.16 9.57
N ILE A 189 15.80 -5.03 8.33
CA ILE A 189 14.37 -5.04 8.00
C ILE A 189 14.12 -6.07 6.91
N TYR A 190 13.29 -7.07 7.22
CA TYR A 190 12.69 -7.98 6.27
C TYR A 190 11.32 -7.45 5.88
N PHE A 191 11.14 -7.19 4.58
CA PHE A 191 9.94 -6.57 4.06
C PHE A 191 9.18 -7.54 3.14
N ALA A 192 8.05 -8.04 3.60
CA ALA A 192 7.19 -8.99 2.90
C ALA A 192 5.88 -8.31 2.46
N ALA A 193 5.98 -7.39 1.50
CA ALA A 193 4.83 -6.74 0.88
C ALA A 193 5.03 -6.49 -0.63
N CYS A 194 5.92 -7.26 -1.28
CA CYS A 194 6.34 -7.04 -2.68
C CYS A 194 5.34 -7.53 -3.75
N HIS A 195 4.07 -7.68 -3.38
CA HIS A 195 2.97 -8.03 -4.29
C HIS A 195 2.23 -6.79 -4.81
N ASP A 196 2.37 -5.64 -4.13
CA ASP A 196 1.79 -4.36 -4.53
C ASP A 196 2.89 -3.34 -4.83
N VAL A 197 2.89 -2.81 -6.06
CA VAL A 197 3.80 -1.73 -6.49
C VAL A 197 3.60 -0.44 -5.70
N GLY A 198 2.47 -0.27 -5.02
CA GLY A 198 2.18 0.84 -4.13
C GLY A 198 3.15 0.98 -2.95
N TYR A 199 3.98 -0.03 -2.64
CA TYR A 199 5.04 0.06 -1.64
C TYR A 199 6.39 0.55 -2.20
N VAL A 200 6.59 0.56 -3.52
CA VAL A 200 7.87 0.94 -4.13
C VAL A 200 8.25 2.36 -3.75
N SER A 201 7.30 3.30 -3.78
CA SER A 201 7.55 4.70 -3.41
C SER A 201 8.12 4.87 -1.99
N ASP A 202 7.70 4.02 -1.06
CA ASP A 202 8.15 4.03 0.33
C ASP A 202 9.55 3.42 0.52
N LEU A 203 9.97 2.57 -0.42
CA LEU A 203 11.27 1.91 -0.41
C LEU A 203 12.35 2.66 -1.20
N ILE A 204 11.96 3.57 -2.11
CA ILE A 204 12.89 4.40 -2.89
C ILE A 204 13.95 5.11 -2.02
N PRO A 205 13.62 5.71 -0.86
CA PRO A 205 14.61 6.38 0.00
C PRO A 205 15.74 5.45 0.47
N PHE A 206 15.50 4.13 0.48
CA PHE A 206 16.44 3.12 0.97
C PHE A 206 17.09 2.31 -0.17
N ARG A 207 16.93 2.76 -1.42
CA ARG A 207 17.47 2.10 -2.61
C ARG A 207 18.97 1.82 -2.47
N GLY A 208 19.38 0.60 -2.81
CA GLY A 208 20.77 0.14 -2.74
C GLY A 208 21.23 -0.29 -1.35
N ASN A 209 20.41 -0.11 -0.29
CA ASN A 209 20.80 -0.46 1.07
C ASN A 209 20.60 -1.96 1.36
N ARG A 210 21.54 -2.78 0.87
CA ARG A 210 21.51 -4.24 1.00
C ARG A 210 21.81 -4.74 2.40
N GLU A 211 22.58 -3.97 3.17
CA GLU A 211 22.95 -4.37 4.54
C GLU A 211 21.77 -4.26 5.49
N ARG A 212 20.88 -3.30 5.27
CA ARG A 212 19.73 -3.05 6.15
C ARG A 212 18.42 -3.65 5.66
N PHE A 213 18.21 -3.80 4.35
CA PHE A 213 16.93 -4.24 3.79
C PHE A 213 17.03 -5.57 3.03
N THR A 214 16.12 -6.48 3.36
CA THR A 214 15.85 -7.70 2.60
C THR A 214 14.38 -7.76 2.23
N LEU A 215 14.08 -7.79 0.93
CA LEU A 215 12.76 -7.99 0.39
C LEU A 215 12.44 -9.49 0.36
N ILE A 216 11.27 -9.86 0.86
CA ILE A 216 10.86 -11.27 0.87
C ILE A 216 10.08 -11.56 -0.40
N ARG A 217 10.52 -12.57 -1.14
CA ARG A 217 9.79 -13.13 -2.28
C ARG A 217 9.07 -14.40 -1.85
N THR A 218 7.88 -14.64 -2.42
CA THR A 218 7.20 -15.93 -2.33
C THR A 218 6.62 -16.30 -3.69
N PRO A 219 6.66 -17.58 -4.11
CA PRO A 219 6.07 -18.02 -5.37
C PRO A 219 4.55 -17.83 -5.46
N SER A 220 3.85 -17.70 -4.32
CA SER A 220 2.39 -17.50 -4.29
C SER A 220 1.93 -16.11 -4.71
N VAL A 221 2.84 -15.14 -4.86
CA VAL A 221 2.50 -13.78 -5.27
C VAL A 221 3.35 -13.33 -6.45
N LEU A 222 2.79 -12.47 -7.30
CA LEU A 222 3.54 -11.88 -8.39
C LEU A 222 4.56 -10.89 -7.84
N PHE A 223 5.84 -11.23 -7.89
CA PHE A 223 6.93 -10.33 -7.53
C PHE A 223 7.15 -9.33 -8.67
N HIS A 224 6.86 -8.05 -8.44
CA HIS A 224 6.98 -7.03 -9.48
C HIS A 224 8.44 -6.66 -9.77
N LYS A 225 8.80 -6.48 -11.05
CA LYS A 225 10.18 -6.16 -11.49
C LYS A 225 10.73 -4.83 -10.96
N GLU A 226 9.85 -3.93 -10.51
CA GLU A 226 10.28 -2.67 -9.90
C GLU A 226 11.02 -2.87 -8.58
N PHE A 227 10.70 -3.91 -7.83
CA PHE A 227 11.42 -4.26 -6.61
C PHE A 227 12.85 -4.70 -6.89
N ASP A 228 13.12 -5.35 -8.03
CA ASP A 228 14.49 -5.71 -8.44
C ASP A 228 15.34 -4.45 -8.71
N ARG A 229 14.73 -3.35 -9.18
CA ARG A 229 15.43 -2.08 -9.47
C ARG A 229 15.86 -1.33 -8.22
N LEU A 230 15.35 -1.71 -7.05
CA LEU A 230 15.70 -1.10 -5.77
C LEU A 230 17.08 -1.53 -5.26
N GLY A 231 17.65 -2.60 -5.81
CA GLY A 231 19.01 -3.04 -5.44
C GLY A 231 19.16 -3.46 -3.98
N MET A 232 18.08 -3.88 -3.32
CA MET A 232 18.07 -4.47 -1.98
C MET A 232 18.33 -5.98 -2.06
N ASN A 233 18.57 -6.64 -0.92
CA ASN A 233 18.62 -8.10 -0.92
C ASN A 233 17.22 -8.67 -1.16
N ILE A 234 17.14 -9.83 -1.82
CA ILE A 234 15.90 -10.55 -2.05
C ILE A 234 16.11 -11.98 -1.56
N GLU A 235 15.27 -12.42 -0.64
CA GLU A 235 15.30 -13.78 -0.10
C GLU A 235 13.91 -14.41 -0.13
N GLU A 236 13.87 -15.73 -0.27
CA GLU A 236 12.66 -16.51 -0.07
C GLU A 236 12.71 -17.14 1.33
N LEU A 237 11.54 -17.37 1.93
CA LEU A 237 11.40 -18.04 3.23
C LEU A 237 10.73 -19.40 3.02
N PRO A 238 11.50 -20.48 2.76
CA PRO A 238 10.95 -21.77 2.37
C PRO A 238 10.00 -22.36 3.41
N GLY A 239 8.81 -22.78 2.97
CA GLY A 239 7.82 -23.44 3.82
C GLY A 239 7.16 -22.54 4.89
N VAL A 240 7.39 -21.23 4.88
CA VAL A 240 6.66 -20.27 5.73
C VAL A 240 5.36 -19.86 5.06
N PHE A 241 5.48 -19.32 3.84
CA PHE A 241 4.36 -18.89 3.03
C PHE A 241 3.97 -19.97 2.03
N ARG A 242 2.74 -19.86 1.52
CA ARG A 242 2.26 -20.76 0.46
C ARG A 242 3.18 -20.70 -0.76
N HIS A 243 3.33 -21.82 -1.45
CA HIS A 243 3.95 -21.86 -2.78
C HIS A 243 2.96 -21.58 -3.91
N VAL A 244 1.67 -21.87 -3.69
CA VAL A 244 0.61 -21.71 -4.70
C VAL A 244 -0.33 -20.56 -4.29
N PRO A 245 -0.64 -19.61 -5.21
CA PRO A 245 -1.61 -18.57 -4.96
C PRO A 245 -2.97 -19.13 -4.51
N LEU A 246 -3.78 -18.33 -3.83
CA LEU A 246 -5.17 -18.69 -3.57
C LEU A 246 -5.93 -18.73 -4.91
N THR A 247 -6.73 -19.78 -5.13
CA THR A 247 -7.58 -19.93 -6.33
C THR A 247 -8.61 -18.80 -6.36
N TYR A 248 -9.22 -18.52 -5.21
CA TYR A 248 -10.08 -17.36 -5.01
C TYR A 248 -9.29 -16.32 -4.22
N ALA A 249 -8.55 -15.48 -4.94
CA ALA A 249 -7.76 -14.41 -4.36
C ALA A 249 -8.65 -13.42 -3.58
N TYR A 250 -8.00 -12.72 -2.65
CA TYR A 250 -8.56 -11.54 -1.99
C TYR A 250 -8.92 -10.48 -3.06
N SER A 251 -10.22 -10.37 -3.37
CA SER A 251 -10.68 -9.48 -4.44
C SER A 251 -10.73 -8.04 -3.93
N THR A 252 -9.66 -7.28 -4.18
CA THR A 252 -9.61 -5.81 -4.00
C THR A 252 -10.40 -5.04 -5.07
N ALA A 253 -11.00 -5.76 -6.02
CA ALA A 253 -11.92 -5.24 -7.02
C ALA A 253 -13.29 -5.91 -6.87
N GLN A 254 -14.34 -5.14 -6.54
CA GLN A 254 -15.71 -5.58 -6.79
C GLN A 254 -15.93 -5.60 -8.30
N THR A 255 -15.72 -6.74 -8.96
CA THR A 255 -16.53 -7.07 -10.12
C THR A 255 -17.83 -7.65 -9.59
N LYS A 256 -18.91 -6.85 -9.62
CA LYS A 256 -20.27 -7.36 -9.43
C LYS A 256 -20.54 -8.35 -10.55
N THR A 257 -20.38 -9.65 -10.29
CA THR A 257 -20.98 -10.71 -11.10
C THR A 257 -21.98 -11.43 -10.21
N ALA A 258 -23.26 -11.14 -10.46
CA ALA A 258 -24.37 -11.93 -9.94
C ALA A 258 -24.23 -13.35 -10.52
N LEU A 259 -24.17 -14.32 -9.61
CA LEU A 259 -24.23 -15.74 -9.92
C LEU A 259 -25.68 -16.06 -10.34
N ALA A 260 -25.94 -16.12 -11.65
CA ALA A 260 -27.17 -16.72 -12.15
C ALA A 260 -26.92 -18.22 -12.34
N SER A 261 -27.36 -19.00 -11.36
CA SER A 261 -27.47 -20.45 -11.43
C SER A 261 -28.34 -20.83 -12.63
N SER A 262 -27.75 -21.58 -13.57
CA SER A 262 -28.47 -22.14 -14.71
C SER A 262 -29.04 -23.49 -14.31
N THR A 263 -30.32 -23.55 -13.98
CA THR A 263 -31.10 -24.79 -13.92
C THR A 263 -31.48 -25.19 -15.35
N ASN A 264 -30.88 -26.28 -15.82
CA ASN A 264 -31.35 -27.04 -16.98
C ASN A 264 -32.61 -27.83 -16.58
N ILE A 265 -33.74 -27.59 -17.24
CA ILE A 265 -34.85 -28.54 -17.28
C ILE A 265 -35.27 -28.74 -18.73
N SER A 266 -35.02 -29.96 -19.20
CA SER A 266 -35.46 -30.50 -20.48
C SER A 266 -36.96 -30.81 -20.46
N LYS A 267 -37.59 -30.58 -21.61
CA LYS A 267 -38.97 -30.94 -21.95
C LYS A 267 -39.20 -32.45 -21.88
N VAL A 268 -40.29 -32.89 -21.25
CA VAL A 268 -41.03 -34.10 -21.64
C VAL A 268 -42.53 -33.84 -21.42
N VAL A 269 -43.31 -34.20 -22.44
CA VAL A 269 -44.76 -34.14 -22.53
C VAL A 269 -45.34 -35.49 -22.09
N ASN A 270 -46.36 -35.51 -21.21
CA ASN A 270 -47.60 -36.27 -21.39
C ASN A 270 -48.62 -36.05 -20.25
N SER A 271 -49.88 -36.18 -20.66
CA SER A 271 -51.18 -35.84 -20.03
C SER A 271 -51.76 -37.03 -19.20
N PRO A 272 -53.07 -37.09 -18.84
CA PRO A 272 -53.89 -36.30 -17.89
C PRO A 272 -54.63 -37.18 -16.84
N TYR A 273 -54.95 -36.69 -15.64
CA TYR A 273 -56.09 -37.18 -14.80
C TYR A 273 -56.43 -36.09 -13.74
N THR A 274 -57.53 -35.36 -13.89
CA THR A 274 -58.87 -35.49 -13.25
C THR A 274 -58.99 -35.10 -11.76
N ASN A 275 -59.80 -34.03 -11.57
CA ASN A 275 -60.80 -33.76 -10.54
C ASN A 275 -60.42 -33.40 -9.08
N SER A 276 -60.82 -32.18 -8.72
CA SER A 276 -61.86 -31.86 -7.70
C SER A 276 -61.46 -31.03 -6.46
N THR A 277 -61.98 -29.79 -6.46
CA THR A 277 -62.76 -29.11 -5.39
C THR A 277 -62.11 -28.84 -4.02
N ILE A 278 -61.92 -27.56 -3.65
CA ILE A 278 -62.75 -26.76 -2.70
C ILE A 278 -62.08 -25.41 -2.38
N LYS A 279 -62.96 -24.41 -2.26
CA LYS A 279 -62.85 -23.01 -1.82
C LYS A 279 -61.83 -22.69 -0.71
N GLY A 280 -61.25 -21.49 -0.82
CA GLY A 280 -60.65 -20.74 0.27
C GLY A 280 -60.35 -19.30 -0.13
N ASN A 281 -61.35 -18.42 -0.02
CA ASN A 281 -61.19 -16.98 -0.16
C ASN A 281 -60.53 -16.45 1.12
N SER A 282 -59.41 -15.75 1.02
CA SER A 282 -58.89 -14.91 2.10
C SER A 282 -58.14 -13.73 1.49
N ASN A 283 -58.63 -12.55 1.86
CA ASN A 283 -58.09 -11.24 1.53
C ASN A 283 -56.71 -11.07 2.18
N ASP A 284 -55.65 -11.05 1.38
CA ASP A 284 -54.34 -10.59 1.83
C ASP A 284 -54.18 -9.11 1.51
N GLY A 285 -54.22 -8.30 2.57
CA GLY A 285 -53.99 -6.87 2.53
C GLY A 285 -52.57 -6.50 2.12
N ASN A 286 -52.49 -5.56 1.16
CA ASN A 286 -51.47 -4.52 1.00
C ASN A 286 -50.05 -4.82 1.49
N SER A 287 -49.31 -5.71 0.81
CA SER A 287 -47.85 -5.65 0.86
C SER A 287 -47.34 -4.46 0.05
N VAL A 288 -46.56 -3.57 0.67
CA VAL A 288 -45.95 -2.40 0.03
C VAL A 288 -45.05 -2.83 -1.13
N CYS A 289 -45.14 -2.14 -2.26
CA CYS A 289 -44.34 -2.44 -3.44
C CYS A 289 -42.86 -2.19 -3.17
N SER A 290 -42.07 -3.26 -3.03
CA SER A 290 -40.62 -3.16 -2.77
C SER A 290 -39.89 -2.44 -3.91
N PHE A 291 -40.37 -2.55 -5.15
CA PHE A 291 -39.82 -1.83 -6.30
C PHE A 291 -40.14 -0.33 -6.29
N TYR A 292 -41.26 0.07 -5.68
CA TYR A 292 -41.59 1.49 -5.50
C TYR A 292 -40.73 2.12 -4.42
N MET A 293 -40.55 1.42 -3.29
CA MET A 293 -39.66 1.86 -2.21
C MET A 293 -38.20 2.01 -2.67
N GLN A 294 -37.80 1.28 -3.70
CA GLN A 294 -36.48 1.37 -4.36
C GLN A 294 -36.44 2.34 -5.55
N GLY A 295 -37.54 3.06 -5.84
CA GLY A 295 -37.62 4.06 -6.92
C GLY A 295 -37.62 3.50 -8.34
N ASN A 296 -37.89 2.20 -8.52
CA ASN A 296 -37.69 1.48 -9.77
C ASN A 296 -38.96 0.73 -10.26
N CYS A 297 -40.13 1.08 -9.72
CA CYS A 297 -41.41 0.49 -10.11
C CYS A 297 -41.83 0.99 -11.51
N ARG A 298 -42.04 0.05 -12.44
CA ARG A 298 -42.43 0.36 -13.83
C ARG A 298 -43.94 0.49 -14.05
N TYR A 299 -44.73 0.13 -13.04
CA TYR A 299 -46.20 0.03 -13.15
C TYR A 299 -46.94 1.26 -12.60
N GLY A 300 -46.20 2.23 -12.04
CA GLY A 300 -46.77 3.51 -11.58
C GLY A 300 -47.97 3.33 -10.65
N SER A 301 -49.00 4.16 -10.82
CA SER A 301 -50.25 4.12 -10.05
C SER A 301 -51.14 2.89 -10.33
N GLY A 302 -50.83 2.09 -11.37
CA GLY A 302 -51.53 0.85 -11.70
C GLY A 302 -50.90 -0.41 -11.07
N CYS A 303 -49.96 -0.26 -10.14
CA CYS A 303 -49.28 -1.37 -9.49
C CYS A 303 -50.24 -2.15 -8.58
N LYS A 304 -50.18 -3.49 -8.64
CA LYS A 304 -50.96 -4.38 -7.76
C LYS A 304 -50.59 -4.23 -6.27
N PHE A 305 -49.41 -3.68 -5.97
CA PHE A 305 -48.86 -3.51 -4.63
C PHE A 305 -48.90 -2.03 -4.21
N SER A 306 -49.14 -1.76 -2.93
CA SER A 306 -49.35 -0.39 -2.45
C SER A 306 -48.10 0.47 -2.53
N HIS A 307 -48.26 1.68 -3.04
CA HIS A 307 -47.23 2.73 -3.07
C HIS A 307 -47.56 3.72 -1.95
N VAL A 308 -46.84 3.64 -0.84
CA VAL A 308 -47.03 4.54 0.31
C VAL A 308 -45.87 5.52 0.33
N ASP A 309 -46.16 6.80 0.12
CA ASP A 309 -45.17 7.85 0.22
C ASP A 309 -44.94 8.19 1.70
N SER A 310 -43.78 7.82 2.25
CA SER A 310 -43.38 8.18 3.62
C SER A 310 -43.04 9.66 3.75
N LYS A 311 -43.97 10.55 3.38
CA LYS A 311 -44.05 11.95 3.83
C LYS A 311 -45.50 12.42 3.70
N THR A 312 -46.34 12.22 4.71
CA THR A 312 -47.57 13.03 4.87
C THR A 312 -47.95 13.24 6.33
N SER A 313 -47.71 14.46 6.80
CA SER A 313 -48.62 15.28 7.64
C SER A 313 -47.96 16.66 7.68
N SER A 314 -48.56 17.79 7.31
CA SER A 314 -49.97 18.19 7.31
C SER A 314 -50.14 19.54 6.58
N GLN A 315 -51.20 19.63 5.77
CA GLN A 315 -52.11 20.77 5.54
C GLN A 315 -51.63 22.16 5.04
N SER A 316 -52.32 22.57 3.95
CA SER A 316 -52.90 23.89 3.61
C SER A 316 -52.07 25.07 3.04
N SER A 317 -52.46 25.43 1.80
CA SER A 317 -52.68 26.78 1.22
C SER A 317 -51.51 27.67 0.74
N THR A 318 -51.62 28.09 -0.53
CA THR A 318 -50.94 29.12 -1.36
C THR A 318 -50.81 30.54 -0.74
N PRO A 319 -50.14 31.55 -1.36
CA PRO A 319 -49.05 31.62 -2.38
C PRO A 319 -47.86 32.56 -1.98
N SER A 320 -46.82 32.65 -2.83
CA SER A 320 -45.56 33.48 -2.81
C SER A 320 -45.76 34.99 -2.51
N PRO A 321 -44.75 35.85 -2.12
CA PRO A 321 -43.47 36.06 -2.85
C PRO A 321 -42.20 36.58 -2.08
N SER A 322 -41.03 36.49 -2.76
CA SER A 322 -39.81 37.35 -2.77
C SER A 322 -39.23 38.03 -1.50
N THR A 323 -37.90 37.87 -1.28
CA THR A 323 -36.84 38.93 -1.34
C THR A 323 -35.65 38.68 -0.38
N ILE A 324 -34.44 38.61 -0.98
CA ILE A 324 -33.08 39.06 -0.55
C ILE A 324 -32.63 38.90 0.91
N GLY A 325 -31.46 38.29 1.11
CA GLY A 325 -30.66 38.46 2.33
C GLY A 325 -29.44 37.56 2.44
N THR A 326 -28.28 38.08 2.04
CA THR A 326 -26.91 37.60 2.22
C THR A 326 -26.58 36.99 3.59
N GLY A 327 -25.80 35.91 3.60
CA GLY A 327 -25.15 35.37 4.79
C GLY A 327 -24.11 34.30 4.46
N THR A 328 -22.85 34.69 4.47
CA THR A 328 -21.65 33.85 4.31
C THR A 328 -21.50 32.84 5.45
N LYS A 329 -21.24 31.56 5.13
CA LYS A 329 -20.45 30.64 5.97
C LYS A 329 -19.63 29.67 5.12
N ASN A 330 -18.32 29.71 5.32
CA ASN A 330 -17.34 28.73 4.85
C ASN A 330 -17.71 27.30 5.28
N LEU A 331 -17.57 26.34 4.37
CA LEU A 331 -17.41 24.91 4.65
C LEU A 331 -16.51 24.32 3.55
N ALA A 332 -15.26 24.04 3.91
CA ALA A 332 -14.38 23.18 3.13
C ALA A 332 -14.97 21.75 3.15
N GLY A 333 -15.60 21.32 2.05
CA GLY A 333 -16.10 19.96 1.83
C GLY A 333 -14.95 19.01 1.48
N ASP A 334 -14.84 17.80 2.04
CA ASP A 334 -15.80 16.68 2.02
C ASP A 334 -16.08 16.16 0.59
N TRP A 335 -15.01 15.67 -0.07
CA TRP A 335 -15.08 15.01 -1.37
C TRP A 335 -15.02 13.48 -1.18
N GLY A 336 -16.16 12.85 -0.93
CA GLY A 336 -16.18 11.40 -0.69
C GLY A 336 -17.53 10.67 -0.80
N ARG A 337 -18.62 11.33 -1.20
CA ARG A 337 -19.91 10.66 -1.45
C ARG A 337 -20.34 10.81 -2.89
N GLY A 338 -20.49 9.67 -3.57
CA GLY A 338 -21.02 9.60 -4.92
C GLY A 338 -22.42 10.22 -4.99
N SER A 339 -22.52 11.36 -5.67
CA SER A 339 -23.79 11.87 -6.14
C SER A 339 -24.25 11.00 -7.31
N SER A 340 -25.47 10.50 -7.23
CA SER A 340 -26.11 9.81 -8.33
C SER A 340 -26.35 10.83 -9.45
N ILE A 341 -25.52 10.81 -10.51
CA ILE A 341 -25.72 11.66 -11.70
C ILE A 341 -27.11 11.33 -12.28
N THR A 342 -28.05 12.25 -12.08
CA THR A 342 -29.34 12.24 -12.76
C THR A 342 -29.11 12.65 -14.22
N LYS A 343 -29.91 12.12 -15.16
CA LYS A 343 -29.83 12.45 -16.60
C LYS A 343 -29.81 13.97 -16.88
N SER A 344 -30.39 14.76 -15.99
CA SER A 344 -30.44 16.23 -16.04
C SER A 344 -29.07 16.92 -15.99
N ASN A 345 -28.03 16.30 -15.42
CA ASN A 345 -26.71 16.93 -15.28
C ASN A 345 -25.79 16.77 -16.48
N ILE A 346 -26.13 15.89 -17.41
CA ILE A 346 -25.36 15.63 -18.63
C ILE A 346 -25.91 16.48 -19.79
N GLU A 347 -27.22 16.74 -19.80
CA GLU A 347 -27.88 17.58 -20.81
C GLU A 347 -27.57 19.08 -20.66
N SER A 348 -26.98 19.50 -19.53
CA SER A 348 -26.53 20.88 -19.26
C SER A 348 -25.11 21.18 -19.73
N LEU A 349 -24.38 20.21 -20.28
CA LEU A 349 -23.07 20.42 -20.87
C LEU A 349 -23.18 21.17 -22.23
N PRO A 350 -22.26 22.09 -22.53
CA PRO A 350 -22.27 22.82 -23.79
C PRO A 350 -22.11 21.86 -24.97
N ARG A 351 -22.87 22.08 -26.06
CA ARG A 351 -22.65 21.29 -27.28
C ARG A 351 -21.35 21.74 -27.92
N LYS A 352 -20.70 20.82 -28.63
CA LYS A 352 -19.42 21.10 -29.31
C LYS A 352 -19.53 22.28 -30.29
N ASP A 353 -20.67 22.42 -30.96
CA ASP A 353 -20.90 23.47 -31.95
C ASP A 353 -21.11 24.86 -31.31
N ASP A 354 -21.44 24.90 -30.02
CA ASP A 354 -21.65 26.14 -29.25
C ASP A 354 -20.33 26.70 -28.69
N ILE A 355 -19.22 25.97 -28.84
CA ILE A 355 -17.89 26.38 -28.36
C ILE A 355 -17.10 26.95 -29.57
N PRO A 356 -16.79 28.26 -29.59
CA PRO A 356 -16.03 28.86 -30.67
C PRO A 356 -14.67 28.17 -30.87
N TYR A 357 -14.21 28.11 -32.11
CA TYR A 357 -12.96 27.45 -32.45
C TYR A 357 -11.76 28.07 -31.70
N GLY A 358 -11.02 27.23 -30.98
CA GLY A 358 -9.90 27.66 -30.14
C GLY A 358 -10.26 28.10 -28.71
N CYS A 359 -11.55 28.14 -28.38
CA CYS A 359 -12.03 28.49 -27.04
C CYS A 359 -12.38 27.23 -26.22
N VAL A 360 -12.45 27.40 -24.90
CA VAL A 360 -12.87 26.37 -23.95
C VAL A 360 -14.02 26.92 -23.13
N ALA A 361 -15.09 26.15 -22.97
CA ALA A 361 -16.22 26.54 -22.13
C ALA A 361 -15.81 26.48 -20.65
N ILE A 362 -16.19 27.50 -19.88
CA ILE A 362 -16.01 27.54 -18.42
C ILE A 362 -17.34 27.84 -17.73
N ASN A 363 -17.54 27.34 -16.52
CA ASN A 363 -18.70 27.70 -15.71
C ASN A 363 -18.48 29.04 -14.97
N ALA A 364 -19.48 29.51 -14.23
CA ALA A 364 -19.39 30.75 -13.45
C ALA A 364 -18.38 30.69 -12.28
N ALA A 365 -17.86 29.50 -11.96
CA ALA A 365 -16.80 29.27 -10.98
C ALA A 365 -15.41 29.10 -11.64
N GLU A 366 -15.28 29.42 -12.93
CA GLU A 366 -14.06 29.33 -13.74
C GLU A 366 -13.54 27.90 -14.00
N ASP A 367 -14.33 26.86 -13.72
CA ASP A 367 -13.97 25.49 -14.07
C ASP A 367 -14.21 25.22 -15.55
N ARG A 368 -13.25 24.55 -16.19
CA ARG A 368 -13.38 24.04 -17.56
C ARG A 368 -14.51 23.01 -17.67
N LEU A 369 -15.39 23.22 -18.65
CA LEU A 369 -16.43 22.28 -19.05
C LEU A 369 -16.04 21.56 -20.34
N ASP A 370 -16.21 20.24 -20.36
CA ASP A 370 -16.09 19.45 -21.58
C ASP A 370 -17.37 19.54 -22.42
N ALA A 371 -17.20 19.42 -23.74
CA ALA A 371 -18.34 19.39 -24.66
C ALA A 371 -19.15 18.10 -24.50
N TYR A 372 -20.48 18.22 -24.58
CA TYR A 372 -21.36 17.06 -24.56
C TYR A 372 -21.04 16.10 -25.72
N LEU A 373 -20.79 14.83 -25.38
CA LEU A 373 -20.63 13.75 -26.33
C LEU A 373 -21.94 12.96 -26.41
N PRO A 374 -22.63 12.95 -27.58
CA PRO A 374 -23.85 12.19 -27.71
C PRO A 374 -23.57 10.68 -27.56
N PRO A 375 -24.56 9.91 -27.07
CA PRO A 375 -24.41 8.46 -26.97
C PRO A 375 -24.09 7.85 -28.34
N PRO A 376 -23.25 6.81 -28.40
CA PRO A 376 -22.88 6.18 -29.66
C PRO A 376 -24.12 5.59 -30.33
N ASP A 377 -24.13 5.63 -31.67
CA ASP A 377 -25.19 5.05 -32.49
C ASP A 377 -25.45 3.56 -32.14
N ARG A 378 -26.71 3.12 -32.27
CA ARG A 378 -27.12 1.77 -31.86
C ARG A 378 -26.40 0.68 -32.64
N ASP A 379 -26.07 0.91 -33.91
CA ASP A 379 -25.32 -0.05 -34.71
C ASP A 379 -23.83 -0.04 -34.36
N ALA A 380 -23.27 1.10 -33.96
CA ALA A 380 -21.92 1.17 -33.40
C ALA A 380 -21.83 0.41 -32.06
N ALA A 381 -22.78 0.61 -31.15
CA ALA A 381 -22.85 -0.10 -29.87
C ALA A 381 -23.04 -1.62 -30.06
N ARG A 382 -23.88 -2.03 -31.03
CA ARG A 382 -24.10 -3.44 -31.37
C ARG A 382 -22.82 -4.09 -31.92
N ARG A 383 -22.11 -3.40 -32.83
CA ARG A 383 -20.83 -3.87 -33.37
C ARG A 383 -19.78 -4.04 -32.28
N LEU A 384 -19.64 -3.07 -31.38
CA LEU A 384 -18.70 -3.16 -30.26
C LEU A 384 -19.02 -4.34 -29.34
N LYS A 385 -20.31 -4.59 -29.07
CA LYS A 385 -20.77 -5.72 -28.25
C LYS A 385 -20.52 -7.08 -28.91
N MET A 386 -20.68 -7.19 -30.23
CA MET A 386 -20.32 -8.42 -30.94
C MET A 386 -18.82 -8.67 -30.93
N LEU A 387 -18.01 -7.62 -31.09
CA LEU A 387 -16.56 -7.76 -31.07
C LEU A 387 -16.02 -8.08 -29.67
N SER A 388 -16.63 -7.55 -28.60
CA SER A 388 -16.22 -7.82 -27.21
C SER A 388 -16.54 -9.23 -26.72
N GLN A 389 -17.44 -9.95 -27.40
CA GLN A 389 -17.74 -11.35 -27.10
C GLN A 389 -16.63 -12.31 -27.56
N GLY A 390 -15.89 -11.96 -28.61
CA GLY A 390 -14.81 -12.77 -29.16
C GLY A 390 -13.40 -12.29 -28.82
N LYS A 391 -13.23 -11.02 -28.42
CA LYS A 391 -11.92 -10.41 -28.13
C LYS A 391 -11.97 -9.50 -26.91
N ARG A 392 -10.93 -9.54 -26.07
CA ARG A 392 -10.74 -8.59 -24.98
C ARG A 392 -10.06 -7.33 -25.52
N PHE A 393 -10.70 -6.18 -25.38
CA PHE A 393 -10.09 -4.90 -25.71
C PHE A 393 -9.19 -4.44 -24.58
N CYS A 394 -7.94 -4.11 -24.90
CA CYS A 394 -7.00 -3.54 -23.96
C CYS A 394 -6.83 -2.05 -24.28
N ASN A 395 -7.23 -1.17 -23.36
CA ASN A 395 -7.08 0.28 -23.55
C ASN A 395 -5.60 0.69 -23.77
N ASN A 396 -4.64 -0.05 -23.22
CA ASN A 396 -3.20 0.20 -23.43
C ASN A 396 -2.73 -0.10 -24.86
N ALA A 397 -3.24 -1.16 -25.49
CA ALA A 397 -2.82 -1.55 -26.84
C ALA A 397 -3.43 -0.65 -27.94
N GLN A 398 -4.60 -0.06 -27.67
CA GLN A 398 -5.32 0.80 -28.63
C GLN A 398 -4.88 2.27 -28.56
N LEU A 399 -4.24 2.68 -27.47
CA LEU A 399 -3.74 4.04 -27.25
C LEU A 399 -2.21 4.16 -27.33
N GLY A 400 -1.47 3.05 -27.25
CA GLY A 400 -0.01 3.02 -27.39
C GLY A 400 0.43 2.04 -28.47
N GLN A 401 1.16 2.52 -29.47
CA GLN A 401 1.80 1.69 -30.51
C GLN A 401 2.95 0.82 -29.96
N ILE A 402 2.68 -0.03 -28.97
CA ILE A 402 3.65 -1.00 -28.45
C ILE A 402 2.94 -2.33 -28.23
N ALA A 403 3.00 -3.21 -29.23
CA ALA A 403 2.68 -4.61 -29.09
C ALA A 403 3.97 -5.36 -28.71
N VAL A 404 4.03 -5.94 -27.52
CA VAL A 404 5.08 -6.91 -27.16
C VAL A 404 4.38 -8.16 -26.62
N THR A 405 4.32 -9.20 -27.44
CA THR A 405 4.55 -10.63 -27.15
C THR A 405 3.84 -11.54 -28.17
N GLU A 406 4.54 -12.61 -28.54
CA GLU A 406 4.34 -13.58 -29.63
C GLU A 406 3.06 -14.45 -29.56
N LEU A 407 2.04 -14.05 -28.80
CA LEU A 407 0.70 -14.67 -28.83
C LEU A 407 -0.36 -13.79 -29.52
N ALA A 408 0.06 -12.66 -30.10
CA ALA A 408 -0.79 -11.73 -30.83
C ALA A 408 -0.66 -11.83 -32.36
N GLU A 409 -0.02 -12.86 -32.90
CA GLU A 409 -0.04 -13.13 -34.35
C GLU A 409 -1.25 -13.98 -34.73
N ARG A 410 -2.42 -13.35 -34.82
CA ARG A 410 -3.47 -13.73 -35.78
C ARG A 410 -4.43 -12.56 -35.98
N ALA A 411 -4.33 -11.99 -37.18
CA ALA A 411 -5.16 -10.95 -37.81
C ALA A 411 -4.56 -9.54 -37.85
N ILE A 412 -3.43 -9.40 -38.56
CA ILE A 412 -3.18 -8.23 -39.40
C ILE A 412 -3.65 -8.61 -40.81
N VAL A 413 -4.82 -8.12 -41.26
CA VAL A 413 -5.10 -7.77 -42.66
C VAL A 413 -6.16 -6.65 -42.70
N GLY A 414 -5.73 -5.49 -43.22
CA GLY A 414 -6.42 -4.74 -44.29
C GLY A 414 -7.80 -4.14 -44.02
N SER A 415 -7.85 -2.98 -43.36
CA SER A 415 -8.74 -1.87 -43.77
C SER A 415 -8.30 -0.57 -43.10
N ALA A 416 -7.08 -0.13 -43.41
CA ALA A 416 -6.64 1.22 -43.11
C ALA A 416 -7.05 2.14 -44.27
N ARG A 417 -8.26 2.71 -44.18
CA ARG A 417 -8.73 3.97 -44.78
C ARG A 417 -10.23 4.11 -44.51
N GLU A 418 -10.60 4.54 -43.29
CA GLU A 418 -11.85 5.28 -43.01
C GLU A 418 -12.13 5.61 -41.53
N PHE A 419 -11.25 5.29 -40.58
CA PHE A 419 -11.46 5.67 -39.17
C PHE A 419 -10.46 6.73 -38.70
N ALA A 420 -10.92 7.98 -38.68
CA ALA A 420 -10.37 9.07 -37.89
C ALA A 420 -10.75 8.88 -36.40
N PRO A 421 -10.00 9.46 -35.44
CA PRO A 421 -9.99 9.02 -34.04
C PRO A 421 -11.19 9.56 -33.25
N GLN A 422 -11.99 8.67 -32.65
CA GLN A 422 -13.07 9.04 -31.72
C GLN A 422 -13.03 8.25 -30.40
N THR A 423 -11.86 7.95 -29.85
CA THR A 423 -11.79 7.17 -28.58
C THR A 423 -10.70 7.64 -27.63
N ILE A 424 -10.39 8.93 -27.65
CA ILE A 424 -9.52 9.56 -26.67
C ILE A 424 -10.40 10.53 -25.87
N LEU A 425 -10.30 10.49 -24.54
CA LEU A 425 -10.97 11.34 -23.52
C LEU A 425 -12.18 10.75 -22.75
N LEU A 426 -12.19 9.44 -22.46
CA LEU A 426 -13.11 8.89 -21.43
C LEU A 426 -12.46 8.69 -20.05
N SER A 427 -11.14 8.82 -19.92
CA SER A 427 -10.44 8.68 -18.62
C SER A 427 -10.26 10.00 -17.86
N THR A 428 -10.43 11.15 -18.51
CA THR A 428 -10.31 12.48 -17.88
C THR A 428 -11.65 13.00 -17.33
N ALA A 429 -12.78 12.51 -17.86
CA ALA A 429 -14.13 12.94 -17.47
C ALA A 429 -14.61 12.42 -16.09
N LEU A 430 -13.85 11.55 -15.43
CA LEU A 430 -14.26 10.90 -14.17
C LEU A 430 -13.85 11.66 -12.89
N ARG A 431 -13.24 12.85 -12.99
CA ARG A 431 -12.81 13.64 -11.81
C ARG A 431 -13.64 14.88 -11.46
N GLN A 432 -14.67 15.25 -12.24
CA GLN A 432 -15.33 16.56 -12.11
C GLN A 432 -16.86 16.55 -11.92
N LEU A 433 -17.43 15.48 -11.34
CA LEU A 433 -18.90 15.37 -11.18
C LEU A 433 -19.37 15.16 -9.72
N ASN A 434 -18.85 15.92 -8.76
CA ASN A 434 -19.33 15.89 -7.36
C ASN A 434 -19.39 17.26 -6.65
N SER A 435 -19.71 18.37 -7.34
CA SER A 435 -20.22 19.59 -6.65
C SER A 435 -21.28 20.34 -7.45
N LEU A 436 -22.37 19.64 -7.74
CA LEU A 436 -23.65 20.29 -8.00
C LEU A 436 -24.42 20.46 -6.69
#